data_AF-A0AAD7D3I9-F1
#
_entry.id   AF-A0AAD7D3I9-F1
#
_cell.length_a   1.000
_cell.length_b   1.000
_cell.length_c   1.000
_cell.angle_alpha   90.00
_cell.angle_beta   90.00
_cell.angle_gamma   90.00
#
_symmetry.space_group_name_H-M   'P 1'
#
loop_
_entity.id
_entity.type
_entity.pdbx_description
1 polymer ?
#
loop_
_entity_poly.entity_id
_entity_poly.type
_entity_poly.pdbx_seq_one_letter_code
_entity_poly.pdbx_strand_id
1 'polypeptide(L)'
;YEPVTFYSQLQNIFVVKFAPTPELELEEEITLVLAAVCKCDIILKNDLDMHYYHKDGLIEVVDISSIQCLVGRIKTTDGKNWVVIDQSGNLSRPYYDLDD
;
A
#
# COMPACT_ATOMS: atom_id res chain seq x y z
N TYR A 1 -0.86 -8.93 20.69
CA TYR A 1 -1.16 -8.05 19.56
C TYR A 1 -0.98 -8.88 18.31
N GLU A 2 -2.02 -9.02 17.49
CA GLU A 2 -1.94 -9.80 16.26
C GLU A 2 -1.63 -8.87 15.07
N PRO A 3 -0.80 -9.29 14.10
CA PRO A 3 -0.56 -8.50 12.90
C PRO A 3 -1.86 -8.32 12.12
N VAL A 4 -2.22 -7.07 11.81
CA VAL A 4 -3.37 -6.74 10.94
C VAL A 4 -2.84 -6.16 9.65
N THR A 5 -3.34 -6.65 8.52
CA THR A 5 -2.99 -6.15 7.19
C THR A 5 -3.85 -4.93 6.86
N PHE A 6 -3.21 -3.86 6.39
CA PHE A 6 -3.89 -2.64 5.94
C PHE A 6 -3.54 -2.36 4.49
N TYR A 7 -4.55 -1.96 3.72
CA TYR A 7 -4.39 -1.54 2.34
C TYR A 7 -4.61 -0.04 2.22
N SER A 8 -3.80 0.61 1.42
CA SER A 8 -3.90 2.03 1.16
C SER A 8 -3.49 2.36 -0.27
N GLN A 9 -4.03 3.44 -0.82
CA GLN A 9 -3.63 3.97 -2.10
C GLN A 9 -2.56 5.04 -1.88
N LEU A 10 -1.38 4.83 -2.48
CA LEU A 10 -0.35 5.86 -2.54
C LEU A 10 -0.86 7.08 -3.33
N GLN A 11 -0.81 8.25 -2.70
CA GLN A 11 -1.24 9.52 -3.29
C GLN A 11 -0.04 10.36 -3.73
N ASN A 12 0.95 10.50 -2.85
CA ASN A 12 2.16 11.29 -3.10
C ASN A 12 3.35 10.67 -2.39
N ILE A 13 4.54 10.93 -2.94
CA ILE A 13 5.82 10.67 -2.27
C ILE A 13 6.46 12.03 -2.01
N PHE A 14 6.85 12.27 -0.76
CA PHE A 14 7.62 13.45 -0.36
C PHE A 14 9.06 13.03 -0.10
N VAL A 15 9.99 13.77 -0.70
CA VAL A 15 11.42 13.62 -0.44
C VAL A 15 11.87 14.89 0.26
N VAL A 16 12.13 14.79 1.56
CA VAL A 16 12.53 15.93 2.39
C VAL A 16 14.01 15.79 2.71
N LYS A 17 14.80 16.76 2.27
CA LYS A 17 16.23 16.84 2.58
C LYS A 17 16.44 17.79 3.74
N PHE A 18 17.06 17.29 4.80
CA PHE A 18 17.47 18.09 5.93
C PHE A 18 18.97 18.31 5.85
N ALA A 19 19.38 19.56 5.85
CA ALA A 19 20.77 19.91 6.13
C ALA A 19 21.14 19.52 7.58
N PRO A 20 22.43 19.42 7.91
CA PRO A 20 22.87 19.30 9.30
C PRO A 20 22.18 20.36 10.17
N THR A 21 21.37 19.91 11.12
CA THR A 21 20.50 20.74 11.96
C THR A 21 20.68 20.31 13.41
N PRO A 22 21.57 20.99 14.17
CA PRO A 22 21.91 20.60 15.54
C PRO A 22 20.71 20.57 16.50
N GLU A 23 19.70 21.42 16.29
CA GLU A 23 18.46 21.43 17.09
C GLU A 23 17.64 20.15 16.97
N LEU A 24 17.85 19.38 15.89
CA LEU A 24 17.23 18.09 15.64
C LEU A 24 18.21 16.93 15.88
N GLU A 25 19.37 17.20 16.47
CA GLU A 25 20.46 16.22 16.66
C GLU A 25 20.93 15.59 15.33
N LEU A 26 20.87 16.37 14.23
CA LEU A 26 21.32 15.95 12.91
C LEU A 26 22.71 16.53 12.62
N GLU A 27 23.75 15.70 12.73
CA GLU A 27 25.15 16.07 12.44
C GLU A 27 25.47 16.07 10.94
N GLU A 28 24.71 15.31 10.15
CA GLU A 28 24.90 15.13 8.71
C GLU A 28 23.61 15.42 7.93
N GLU A 29 23.72 15.60 6.60
CA GLU A 29 22.55 15.72 5.74
C GLU A 29 21.79 14.39 5.72
N ILE A 30 20.47 14.44 5.97
CA ILE A 30 19.61 13.27 5.86
C ILE A 30 18.50 13.48 4.84
N THR A 31 18.08 12.39 4.20
CA THR A 31 16.90 12.39 3.32
C THR A 31 15.81 11.53 3.95
N LEU A 32 14.69 12.16 4.31
CA LEU A 32 13.47 11.47 4.72
C LEU A 32 12.58 11.27 3.50
N VAL A 33 12.15 10.03 3.27
CA VAL A 33 11.20 9.69 2.21
C VAL A 33 9.89 9.28 2.87
N LEU A 34 8.86 10.09 2.66
CA LEU A 34 7.54 9.90 3.24
C LEU A 34 6.53 9.61 2.14
N ALA A 35 5.50 8.86 2.47
CA ALA A 35 4.39 8.57 1.57
C ALA A 35 3.09 9.10 2.17
N ALA A 36 2.36 9.93 1.42
CA ALA A 36 0.95 10.16 1.69
C ALA A 36 0.15 8.98 1.13
N VAL A 37 -0.54 8.27 2.00
CA VAL A 37 -1.36 7.12 1.66
C VAL A 37 -2.80 7.40 2.08
N CYS A 38 -3.75 7.00 1.24
CA CYS A 38 -5.16 7.09 1.55
C CYS A 38 -5.69 5.70 1.88
N LYS A 39 -6.23 5.51 3.08
CA LYS A 39 -6.66 4.19 3.55
C LYS A 39 -7.76 3.60 2.65
N CYS A 40 -7.69 2.30 2.36
CA CYS A 40 -8.76 1.57 1.70
C CYS A 40 -9.63 0.91 2.77
N ASP A 41 -10.86 1.40 2.98
CA ASP A 41 -11.77 0.83 3.98
C ASP A 41 -12.42 -0.46 3.45
N ILE A 42 -11.76 -1.59 3.72
CA ILE A 42 -12.20 -2.91 3.28
C ILE A 42 -13.56 -3.26 3.87
N ILE A 43 -14.53 -3.57 3.01
CA ILE A 43 -15.90 -3.91 3.37
C ILE A 43 -16.18 -5.42 3.29
N LEU A 44 -15.40 -6.14 2.49
CA LEU A 44 -15.61 -7.56 2.21
C LEU A 44 -14.29 -8.20 1.80
N LYS A 45 -14.12 -9.47 2.17
CA LYS A 45 -13.09 -10.37 1.68
C LYS A 45 -13.78 -11.62 1.13
N ASN A 46 -13.32 -12.13 0.00
CA ASN A 46 -13.80 -13.43 -0.54
C ASN A 46 -12.80 -14.57 -0.23
N ASP A 47 -13.18 -15.78 -0.60
CA ASP A 47 -12.37 -16.99 -0.36
C ASP A 47 -11.07 -17.04 -1.18
N LEU A 48 -10.93 -16.16 -2.17
CA LEU A 48 -9.74 -16.00 -3.00
C LEU A 48 -8.82 -14.87 -2.50
N ASP A 49 -8.99 -14.43 -1.26
CA ASP A 49 -8.22 -13.35 -0.64
C ASP A 49 -8.31 -12.00 -1.37
N MET A 50 -9.40 -11.80 -2.13
CA MET A 50 -9.67 -10.53 -2.78
C MET A 50 -10.40 -9.61 -1.80
N HIS A 51 -9.82 -8.43 -1.56
CA HIS A 51 -10.35 -7.44 -0.64
C HIS A 51 -11.11 -6.36 -1.40
N TYR A 52 -12.35 -6.10 -1.02
CA TYR A 52 -13.22 -5.13 -1.69
C TYR A 52 -13.39 -3.88 -0.83
N TYR A 53 -13.42 -2.72 -1.48
CA TYR A 53 -13.77 -1.44 -0.86
C TYR A 53 -14.42 -0.51 -1.88
N HIS A 54 -15.08 0.55 -1.42
CA HIS A 54 -15.72 1.54 -2.31
C HIS A 54 -15.47 2.98 -1.91
N LYS A 55 -15.01 3.21 -0.67
CA LYS A 55 -14.66 4.53 -0.15
C LYS A 55 -13.19 4.55 0.21
N ASP A 56 -12.57 5.65 -0.15
CA ASP A 56 -11.27 6.02 0.37
C ASP A 56 -11.47 6.61 1.77
N GLY A 57 -10.62 6.20 2.71
CA GLY A 57 -10.62 6.64 4.10
C GLY A 57 -9.78 7.90 4.29
N LEU A 58 -9.16 8.04 5.46
CA LEU A 58 -8.31 9.18 5.77
C LEU A 58 -6.98 9.11 4.99
N ILE A 59 -6.41 10.29 4.70
CA ILE A 59 -5.02 10.40 4.25
C ILE A 59 -4.11 10.44 5.47
N GLU A 60 -3.09 9.61 5.46
CA GLU A 60 -2.05 9.53 6.47
C GLU A 60 -0.68 9.71 5.80
N VAL A 61 0.28 10.30 6.51
CA VAL A 61 1.67 10.39 6.07
C VAL A 61 2.49 9.39 6.86
N VAL A 62 3.12 8.46 6.18
CA VAL A 62 3.92 7.39 6.77
C VAL A 62 5.35 7.45 6.23
N ASP A 63 6.29 6.92 7.00
CA ASP A 63 7.63 6.63 6.46
C ASP A 63 7.51 5.60 5.33
N ILE A 64 8.16 5.85 4.18
CA ILE A 64 8.01 4.97 3.01
C ILE A 64 8.48 3.55 3.28
N SER A 65 9.41 3.35 4.21
CA SER A 65 9.90 2.02 4.62
C SER A 65 8.83 1.18 5.34
N SER A 66 7.76 1.81 5.81
CA SER A 66 6.60 1.11 6.39
C SER A 66 5.71 0.46 5.34
N ILE A 67 5.87 0.82 4.05
CA ILE A 67 5.14 0.20 2.94
C ILE A 67 5.82 -1.11 2.57
N GLN A 68 5.15 -2.23 2.84
CA GLN A 68 5.72 -3.56 2.64
C GLN A 68 5.74 -4.01 1.18
N CYS A 69 4.68 -3.71 0.43
CA CYS A 69 4.54 -4.16 -0.95
C CYS A 69 3.56 -3.28 -1.74
N LEU A 70 3.63 -3.39 -3.07
CA LEU A 70 2.63 -2.85 -3.98
C LEU A 70 1.65 -3.97 -4.35
N VAL A 71 0.37 -3.62 -4.42
CA VAL A 71 -0.72 -4.54 -4.76
C VAL A 71 -1.51 -4.02 -5.95
N GLY A 72 -2.13 -4.92 -6.69
CA GLY A 72 -3.02 -4.55 -7.79
C GLY A 72 -4.34 -3.98 -7.27
N ARG A 73 -4.93 -3.03 -8.00
CA ARG A 73 -6.29 -2.56 -7.74
C ARG A 73 -7.09 -2.49 -9.04
N ILE A 74 -8.26 -3.11 -9.06
CA ILE A 74 -9.14 -3.16 -10.23
C ILE A 74 -10.54 -2.69 -9.86
N LYS A 75 -11.17 -1.90 -10.72
CA LYS A 75 -12.58 -1.49 -10.56
C LYS A 75 -13.47 -2.69 -10.91
N THR A 76 -14.48 -2.99 -10.10
CA THR A 76 -15.45 -4.05 -10.43
C THR A 76 -16.22 -3.72 -11.71
N THR A 77 -16.75 -4.74 -12.38
CA THR A 77 -17.50 -4.60 -13.64
C THR A 77 -18.75 -3.73 -13.51
N ASP A 78 -19.37 -3.71 -12.33
CA ASP A 78 -20.50 -2.82 -12.01
C ASP A 78 -20.09 -1.37 -11.68
N GLY A 79 -18.77 -1.09 -11.62
CA GLY A 79 -18.19 0.22 -11.35
C GLY A 79 -18.37 0.71 -9.90
N LYS A 80 -18.95 -0.08 -9.00
CA LYS A 80 -19.30 0.37 -7.65
C LYS A 80 -18.18 0.18 -6.65
N ASN A 81 -17.34 -0.83 -6.85
CA ASN A 81 -16.31 -1.22 -5.91
C ASN A 81 -14.93 -1.25 -6.58
N TRP A 82 -13.93 -1.29 -5.73
CA TRP A 82 -12.55 -1.61 -6.04
C TRP A 82 -12.21 -2.94 -5.41
N VAL A 83 -11.41 -3.72 -6.11
CA VAL A 83 -10.84 -4.98 -5.63
C VAL A 83 -9.34 -4.79 -5.50
N VAL A 84 -8.80 -5.06 -4.33
CA VAL A 84 -7.36 -5.20 -4.10
C VAL A 84 -6.97 -6.65 -4.38
N ILE A 85 -5.94 -6.80 -5.19
CA ILE A 85 -5.35 -8.07 -5.57
C ILE A 85 -3.95 -8.09 -4.99
N ASP A 86 -3.79 -8.78 -3.88
CA ASP A 86 -2.51 -8.97 -3.24
C ASP A 86 -1.79 -10.18 -3.86
N GLN A 87 -0.74 -9.91 -4.64
CA GLN A 87 0.10 -10.95 -5.24
C GLN A 87 1.33 -11.28 -4.37
N SER A 88 1.46 -10.74 -3.17
CA SER A 88 2.55 -11.11 -2.26
C SER A 88 2.32 -12.48 -1.58
N GLY A 89 1.10 -13.04 -1.68
CA GLY A 89 0.71 -14.34 -1.13
C GLY A 89 0.82 -15.54 -2.08
N ASN A 90 0.37 -16.70 -1.61
CA ASN A 90 0.46 -18.01 -2.32
C ASN A 90 -0.26 -18.07 -3.68
N LEU A 91 -1.15 -17.13 -3.99
CA LEU A 91 -1.90 -17.05 -5.25
C LEU A 91 -1.06 -16.55 -6.44
N SER A 92 0.17 -16.08 -6.23
CA SER A 92 1.02 -15.51 -7.27
C SER A 92 1.94 -16.51 -7.98
N ARG A 93 1.61 -17.81 -8.01
CA ARG A 93 2.37 -18.76 -8.83
C ARG A 93 1.75 -18.85 -10.23
N PRO A 94 2.33 -18.22 -11.27
CA PRO A 94 2.00 -18.61 -12.63
C PRO A 94 2.42 -20.09 -12.79
N TYR A 95 1.47 -20.95 -13.13
CA TYR A 95 1.79 -22.27 -13.64
C TYR A 95 1.74 -22.19 -15.16
N TYR A 96 2.83 -22.59 -15.80
CA TYR A 96 2.86 -22.74 -17.25
C TYR A 96 2.19 -24.06 -17.58
N ASP A 97 1.06 -24.02 -18.28
CA ASP A 97 0.52 -25.21 -18.93
C ASP A 97 1.37 -25.50 -20.16
N LEU A 98 2.03 -26.65 -20.20
CA LEU A 98 2.94 -27.05 -21.27
C LEU A 98 2.24 -27.80 -22.42
N ASP A 99 0.91 -27.84 -22.40
CA ASP A 99 0.11 -28.57 -23.39
C ASP A 99 -0.60 -27.59 -24.35
N ASP A 100 0.13 -27.20 -25.41
CA ASP A 100 -0.42 -26.79 -26.72
C ASP A 100 -0.11 -27.88 -27.76
#